data_AF-A0A6A5HIS8-F1
#
_entry.id   AF-A0A6A5HIS8-F1
#
_cell.length_a   1.000
_cell.length_b   1.000
_cell.length_c   1.000
_cell.angle_alpha   90.00
_cell.angle_beta   90.00
_cell.angle_gamma   90.00
#
_symmetry.space_group_name_H-M   'P 1'
#
loop_
_entity.id
_entity.type
_entity.pdbx_description
1 polymer ?
#
loop_
_entity_poly.entity_id
_entity_poly.type
_entity_poly.pdbx_seq_one_letter_code
_entity_poly.pdbx_strand_id
1 'polypeptide(L)'
;MPTALGYPGLRCVLEFLDPMKRIHIAARNHSLWTIDKTIPIWIEELEIYREFLKLDKYSTEISFDIRFSNRQNAKFHQVLPEQLNQGEAITKLLNSYLGGRSKIYVNFLSIYGMYSPVLPPNFIIRINELGCCFSYINRFLANIDPCSFPLKKLRTGIDEPDHLNHPILTSAEEVIFTCGANGIQKLIDQNNGNKRVTFEDYRYNSANPVVLIRHWMKNGIEIGATLKLHNNNDNDRLLHILLQELKEFENKRFNSSLNCPRLIIPINRTAEIHVIVSSKNSIVVEVVPKSLKRRGEATEEPSSSKKAKQ
;
A
#
# COMPACT_ATOMS: atom_id res chain seq x y z
N MET A 1 -5.08 -42.45 30.61
CA MET A 1 -4.46 -41.20 30.14
C MET A 1 -5.09 -40.84 28.80
N PRO A 2 -5.40 -39.56 28.51
CA PRO A 2 -5.86 -39.19 27.18
C PRO A 2 -4.79 -39.52 26.15
N THR A 3 -5.16 -40.16 25.06
CA THR A 3 -4.26 -40.46 23.94
C THR A 3 -3.75 -39.14 23.38
N ALA A 4 -2.43 -38.94 23.39
CA ALA A 4 -1.83 -37.74 22.79
C ALA A 4 -2.28 -37.63 21.31
N LEU A 5 -2.55 -36.41 20.86
CA LEU A 5 -2.91 -36.15 19.46
C LEU A 5 -1.80 -36.71 18.55
N GLY A 6 -2.21 -37.51 17.55
CA GLY A 6 -1.29 -38.01 16.53
C GLY A 6 -0.71 -36.86 15.68
N TYR A 7 0.38 -37.16 14.97
CA TYR A 7 1.10 -36.20 14.12
C TYR A 7 0.21 -35.38 13.16
N PRO A 8 -0.75 -36.00 12.42
CA PRO A 8 -1.66 -35.22 11.57
C PRO A 8 -2.57 -34.27 12.36
N GLY A 9 -3.05 -34.69 13.53
CA GLY A 9 -3.92 -33.87 14.38
C GLY A 9 -3.20 -32.65 14.95
N LEU A 10 -1.96 -32.83 15.43
CA LEU A 10 -1.12 -31.73 15.89
C LEU A 10 -0.82 -30.72 14.77
N ARG A 11 -0.53 -31.23 13.56
CA ARG A 11 -0.30 -30.38 12.39
C ARG A 11 -1.51 -29.50 12.08
N CYS A 12 -2.71 -30.08 12.03
CA CYS A 12 -3.94 -29.31 11.77
C CYS A 12 -4.17 -28.24 12.84
N VAL A 13 -3.98 -28.55 14.12
CA VAL A 13 -4.14 -27.55 15.19
C VAL A 13 -3.15 -26.40 15.03
N LEU A 14 -1.86 -26.71 14.82
CA LEU A 14 -0.83 -25.68 14.68
C LEU A 14 -1.07 -24.77 13.46
N GLU A 15 -1.57 -25.31 12.34
CA GLU A 15 -1.82 -24.54 11.12
C GLU A 15 -2.81 -23.38 11.31
N PHE A 16 -3.81 -23.53 12.18
CA PHE A 16 -4.82 -22.51 12.43
C PHE A 16 -4.54 -21.63 13.66
N LEU A 17 -3.41 -21.83 14.34
CA LEU A 17 -3.01 -20.93 15.43
C LEU A 17 -2.48 -19.60 14.88
N ASP A 18 -2.73 -18.54 15.65
CA ASP A 18 -2.08 -17.24 15.45
C ASP A 18 -0.54 -17.43 15.32
N PRO A 19 0.11 -16.84 14.30
CA PRO A 19 1.51 -17.08 13.98
C PRO A 19 2.46 -16.95 15.17
N MET A 20 2.30 -15.91 15.98
CA MET A 20 3.17 -15.66 17.12
C MET A 20 2.89 -16.59 18.28
N LYS A 21 1.62 -16.92 18.56
CA LYS A 21 1.28 -17.93 19.57
C LYS A 21 1.87 -19.29 19.18
N ARG A 22 1.77 -19.64 17.90
CA ARG A 22 2.32 -20.87 17.34
C ARG A 22 3.84 -20.94 17.50
N ILE A 23 4.56 -19.89 17.08
CA ILE A 23 6.03 -19.78 17.27
C ILE A 23 6.39 -19.94 18.74
N HIS A 24 5.66 -19.26 19.63
CA HIS A 24 5.92 -19.29 21.07
C HIS A 24 5.70 -20.67 21.72
N ILE A 25 4.66 -21.39 21.32
CA ILE A 25 4.39 -22.76 21.77
C ILE A 25 5.47 -23.70 21.24
N ALA A 26 5.75 -23.63 19.94
CA ALA A 26 6.73 -24.49 19.28
C ALA A 26 8.15 -24.29 19.83
N ALA A 27 8.54 -23.06 20.19
CA ALA A 27 9.86 -22.77 20.75
C ALA A 27 10.16 -23.50 22.07
N ARG A 28 9.14 -23.93 22.81
CA ARG A 28 9.29 -24.63 24.10
C ARG A 28 9.36 -26.15 23.97
N ASN A 29 9.17 -26.71 22.78
CA ASN A 29 9.19 -28.15 22.57
C ASN A 29 9.81 -28.49 21.21
N HIS A 30 10.92 -29.23 21.22
CA HIS A 30 11.68 -29.53 20.01
C HIS A 30 10.90 -30.34 18.95
N SER A 31 10.03 -31.26 19.39
CA SER A 31 9.19 -32.04 18.47
C SER A 31 8.16 -31.14 17.77
N LEU A 32 7.50 -30.25 18.53
CA LEU A 32 6.59 -29.25 17.97
C LEU A 32 7.33 -28.25 17.09
N TRP A 33 8.53 -27.83 17.46
CA TRP A 33 9.38 -26.95 16.64
C TRP A 33 9.65 -27.56 15.27
N THR A 34 10.03 -28.83 15.22
CA THR A 34 10.32 -29.52 13.95
C THR A 34 9.08 -29.61 13.07
N ILE A 35 7.94 -29.97 13.64
CA ILE A 35 6.64 -30.04 12.92
C ILE A 35 6.25 -28.64 12.43
N ASP A 36 6.33 -27.65 13.31
CA ASP A 36 5.98 -26.27 13.05
C ASP A 36 6.74 -25.71 11.85
N LYS A 37 8.05 -25.98 11.70
CA LYS A 37 8.83 -25.50 10.55
C LYS A 37 8.37 -26.06 9.20
N THR A 38 7.68 -27.20 9.17
CA THR A 38 7.13 -27.79 7.93
C THR A 38 5.80 -27.17 7.48
N ILE A 39 5.10 -26.51 8.40
CA ILE A 39 3.79 -25.91 8.12
C ILE A 39 4.01 -24.46 7.70
N PRO A 40 3.40 -24.00 6.59
CA PRO A 40 3.48 -22.60 6.19
C PRO A 40 3.07 -21.63 7.30
N ILE A 41 3.63 -20.43 7.25
CA ILE A 41 3.23 -19.35 8.14
C ILE A 41 2.64 -18.21 7.31
N TRP A 42 1.52 -17.67 7.77
CA TRP A 42 0.80 -16.57 7.15
C TRP A 42 0.82 -15.39 8.09
N ILE A 43 1.40 -14.28 7.64
CA ILE A 43 1.59 -13.07 8.42
C ILE A 43 0.86 -11.95 7.68
N GLU A 44 0.05 -11.19 8.38
CA GLU A 44 -0.62 -10.04 7.78
C GLU A 44 0.36 -8.90 7.57
N GLU A 45 1.16 -8.59 8.58
CA GLU A 45 2.09 -7.46 8.55
C GLU A 45 3.44 -7.84 9.17
N LEU A 46 4.51 -7.73 8.37
CA LEU A 46 5.88 -7.91 8.82
C LEU A 46 6.65 -6.62 8.59
N GLU A 47 7.05 -5.94 9.66
CA GLU A 47 7.89 -4.76 9.57
C GLU A 47 9.28 -5.02 10.14
N ILE A 48 10.31 -4.65 9.38
CA ILE A 48 11.71 -4.87 9.71
C ILE A 48 12.45 -3.54 9.58
N TYR A 49 13.05 -3.12 10.68
CA TYR A 49 13.94 -1.97 10.77
C TYR A 49 15.18 -2.37 11.58
N ARG A 50 16.17 -1.49 11.64
CA ARG A 50 17.44 -1.73 12.36
C ARG A 50 17.24 -2.15 13.82
N GLU A 51 16.25 -1.57 14.48
CA GLU A 51 16.02 -1.65 15.93
C GLU A 51 14.60 -2.14 16.25
N PHE A 52 13.83 -2.54 15.23
CA PHE A 52 12.42 -2.85 15.39
C PHE A 52 12.02 -4.01 14.48
N LEU A 53 11.35 -4.99 15.06
CA LEU A 53 10.71 -6.09 14.36
C LEU A 53 9.25 -6.17 14.79
N LYS A 54 8.33 -6.08 13.85
CA LYS A 54 6.90 -6.30 14.09
C LYS A 54 6.41 -7.47 13.25
N LEU A 55 5.70 -8.37 13.90
CA LEU A 55 4.98 -9.48 13.29
C LEU A 55 3.54 -9.39 13.76
N ASP A 56 2.65 -9.01 12.85
CA ASP A 56 1.24 -8.71 13.08
C ASP A 56 1.05 -7.72 14.24
N LYS A 57 0.71 -8.27 15.41
CA LYS A 57 0.30 -7.55 16.60
C LYS A 57 1.39 -7.50 17.67
N TYR A 58 2.53 -8.13 17.38
CA TYR A 58 3.63 -8.30 18.29
C TYR A 58 4.81 -7.52 17.74
N SER A 59 5.40 -6.68 18.57
CA SER A 59 6.58 -5.89 18.20
C SER A 59 7.68 -6.09 19.22
N THR A 60 8.91 -6.06 18.72
CA THR A 60 10.13 -6.09 19.49
C THR A 60 10.96 -4.87 19.11
N GLU A 61 11.25 -4.02 20.07
CA GLU A 61 12.13 -2.87 19.92
C GLU A 61 13.45 -3.16 20.65
N ILE A 62 14.57 -2.90 20.01
CA ILE A 62 15.92 -3.20 20.50
C ILE A 62 16.71 -1.90 20.52
N SER A 63 16.72 -1.22 21.66
CA SER A 63 17.53 -0.02 21.90
C SER A 63 18.71 -0.37 22.83
N PHE A 64 18.74 0.19 24.04
CA PHE A 64 19.64 -0.25 25.11
C PHE A 64 19.11 -1.52 25.81
N ASP A 65 17.81 -1.77 25.67
CA ASP A 65 17.10 -2.94 26.17
C ASP A 65 16.25 -3.57 25.05
N ILE A 66 15.87 -4.84 25.24
CA ILE A 66 14.92 -5.54 24.37
C ILE A 66 13.53 -5.38 24.99
N ARG A 67 12.65 -4.68 24.27
CA ARG A 67 11.27 -4.39 24.68
C ARG A 67 10.31 -5.16 23.79
N PHE A 68 9.58 -6.11 24.39
CA PHE A 68 8.51 -6.83 23.72
C PHE A 68 7.17 -6.19 24.05
N SER A 69 6.34 -5.98 23.05
CA SER A 69 4.97 -5.47 23.20
C SER A 69 3.96 -6.27 22.38
N ASN A 70 2.74 -6.36 22.90
CA ASN A 70 1.60 -6.99 22.24
C ASN A 70 0.36 -6.09 22.35
N ARG A 71 -0.78 -6.51 21.76
CA ARG A 71 -2.06 -5.75 21.85
C ARG A 71 -2.53 -5.40 23.26
N GLN A 72 -2.10 -6.13 24.27
CA GLN A 72 -2.54 -5.97 25.66
C GLN A 72 -1.61 -5.03 26.44
N ASN A 73 -0.65 -4.37 25.76
CA ASN A 73 0.40 -3.55 26.37
C ASN A 73 1.24 -4.31 27.42
N ALA A 74 1.30 -5.64 27.35
CA ALA A 74 2.25 -6.40 28.15
C ALA A 74 3.66 -6.06 27.68
N LYS A 75 4.46 -5.47 28.57
CA LYS A 75 5.84 -5.08 28.30
C LYS A 75 6.78 -6.01 29.04
N PHE A 76 7.61 -6.72 28.29
CA PHE A 76 8.72 -7.49 28.84
C PHE A 76 10.02 -6.80 28.48
N HIS A 77 10.93 -6.71 29.44
CA HIS A 77 12.23 -6.08 29.29
C HIS A 77 13.33 -7.12 29.53
N GLN A 78 14.30 -7.17 28.64
CA GLN A 78 15.52 -7.95 28.81
C GLN A 78 16.72 -7.07 28.46
N VAL A 79 17.80 -7.14 29.25
CA VAL A 79 19.04 -6.42 28.95
C VAL A 79 19.64 -6.98 27.66
N LEU A 80 20.00 -6.09 26.72
CA LEU A 80 20.71 -6.49 25.52
C LEU A 80 22.12 -6.97 25.91
N PRO A 81 22.56 -8.18 25.51
CA PRO A 81 23.92 -8.63 25.79
C PRO A 81 24.94 -7.64 25.22
N GLU A 82 25.93 -7.23 26.01
CA GLU A 82 26.90 -6.15 25.66
C GLU A 82 27.61 -6.35 24.31
N GLN A 83 27.71 -7.60 23.85
CA GLN A 83 28.42 -7.98 22.63
C GLN A 83 27.54 -7.96 21.38
N LEU A 84 26.23 -7.72 21.51
CA LEU A 84 25.27 -7.86 20.43
C LEU A 84 24.83 -6.49 19.92
N ASN A 85 25.17 -6.14 18.68
CA ASN A 85 24.61 -4.94 18.07
C ASN A 85 23.13 -5.16 17.68
N GLN A 86 22.39 -4.07 17.54
CA GLN A 86 20.94 -4.09 17.32
C GLN A 86 20.54 -4.82 16.02
N GLY A 87 21.30 -4.61 14.93
CA GLY A 87 21.02 -5.25 13.63
C GLY A 87 21.24 -6.77 13.68
N GLU A 88 22.28 -7.24 14.35
CA GLU A 88 22.51 -8.66 14.62
C GLU A 88 21.42 -9.25 15.51
N ALA A 89 20.97 -8.50 16.52
CA ALA A 89 19.88 -8.92 17.39
C ALA A 89 18.58 -9.12 16.62
N ILE A 90 18.19 -8.16 15.77
CA ILE A 90 17.02 -8.28 14.88
C ILE A 90 17.21 -9.46 13.92
N THR A 91 18.39 -9.63 13.33
CA THR A 91 18.67 -10.75 12.42
C THR A 91 18.50 -12.10 13.12
N LYS A 92 19.06 -12.25 14.33
CA LYS A 92 18.90 -13.47 15.15
C LYS A 92 17.44 -13.70 15.52
N LEU A 93 16.71 -12.65 15.87
CA LEU A 93 15.29 -12.72 16.22
C LEU A 93 14.45 -13.17 15.03
N LEU A 94 14.66 -12.56 13.87
CA LEU A 94 14.02 -12.96 12.62
C LEU A 94 14.33 -14.42 12.27
N ASN A 95 15.60 -14.84 12.41
CA ASN A 95 16.02 -16.22 12.20
C ASN A 95 15.34 -17.19 13.17
N SER A 96 15.16 -16.80 14.44
CA SER A 96 14.47 -17.63 15.43
C SER A 96 13.00 -17.87 15.07
N TYR A 97 12.31 -16.83 14.60
CA TYR A 97 10.87 -16.87 14.28
C TYR A 97 10.60 -17.60 12.97
N LEU A 98 11.32 -17.20 11.92
CA LEU A 98 11.00 -17.56 10.54
C LEU A 98 12.04 -18.48 9.91
N GLY A 99 13.24 -18.60 10.48
CA GLY A 99 14.32 -19.42 9.93
C GLY A 99 13.97 -20.90 9.91
N GLY A 100 14.47 -21.60 8.90
CA GLY A 100 14.22 -23.03 8.67
C GLY A 100 12.82 -23.35 8.13
N ARG A 101 11.98 -22.35 7.85
CA ARG A 101 10.69 -22.53 7.19
C ARG A 101 10.87 -22.54 5.68
N SER A 102 10.19 -23.47 5.00
CA SER A 102 10.20 -23.54 3.54
C SER A 102 9.18 -22.62 2.87
N LYS A 103 8.14 -22.18 3.60
CA LYS A 103 7.04 -21.37 3.07
C LYS A 103 6.64 -20.28 4.06
N ILE A 104 6.87 -19.04 3.67
CA ILE A 104 6.51 -17.84 4.42
C ILE A 104 5.66 -16.95 3.51
N TYR A 105 4.43 -16.70 3.92
CA TYR A 105 3.49 -15.82 3.25
C TYR A 105 3.28 -14.57 4.10
N VAL A 106 3.48 -13.40 3.51
CA VAL A 106 3.30 -12.11 4.18
C VAL A 106 2.38 -11.25 3.33
N ASN A 107 1.28 -10.72 3.87
CA ASN A 107 0.44 -9.83 3.08
C ASN A 107 1.17 -8.51 2.80
N PHE A 108 1.67 -7.84 3.84
CA PHE A 108 2.46 -6.61 3.75
C PHE A 108 3.83 -6.74 4.41
N LEU A 109 4.89 -6.60 3.60
CA LEU A 109 6.27 -6.58 4.05
C LEU A 109 6.80 -5.14 4.02
N SER A 110 7.22 -4.61 5.16
CA SER A 110 7.79 -3.27 5.32
C SER A 110 9.25 -3.36 5.73
N ILE A 111 10.15 -2.79 4.93
CA ILE A 111 11.59 -2.76 5.18
C ILE A 111 12.10 -1.34 4.98
N TYR A 112 12.35 -0.62 6.08
CA TYR A 112 12.88 0.75 6.03
C TYR A 112 14.11 0.92 6.93
N GLY A 113 15.00 1.83 6.53
CA GLY A 113 16.21 2.21 7.25
C GLY A 113 17.50 1.91 6.49
N MET A 114 18.47 2.82 6.58
CA MET A 114 19.78 2.78 5.88
C MET A 114 20.62 1.53 6.20
N TYR A 115 20.37 0.92 7.37
CA TYR A 115 21.08 -0.24 7.91
C TYR A 115 20.13 -1.41 8.20
N SER A 116 19.08 -1.57 7.39
CA SER A 116 18.16 -2.69 7.56
C SER A 116 18.94 -4.01 7.51
N PRO A 117 18.70 -4.95 8.44
CA PRO A 117 19.42 -6.20 8.48
C PRO A 117 19.28 -6.96 7.16
N VAL A 118 20.40 -7.49 6.66
CA VAL A 118 20.39 -8.33 5.47
C VAL A 118 19.58 -9.57 5.80
N LEU A 119 18.47 -9.75 5.07
CA LEU A 119 17.70 -10.98 5.15
C LEU A 119 18.61 -12.15 4.75
N PRO A 120 18.68 -13.23 5.54
CA PRO A 120 19.51 -14.38 5.18
C PRO A 120 19.13 -14.92 3.80
N PRO A 121 20.07 -15.35 2.94
CA PRO A 121 19.77 -15.74 1.56
C PRO A 121 18.74 -16.86 1.40
N ASN A 122 18.58 -17.69 2.41
CA ASN A 122 17.60 -18.79 2.45
C ASN A 122 16.18 -18.35 2.87
N PHE A 123 15.96 -17.06 3.13
CA PHE A 123 14.65 -16.51 3.43
C PHE A 123 13.96 -16.06 2.16
N ILE A 124 13.14 -16.95 1.59
CA ILE A 124 12.25 -16.62 0.47
C ILE A 124 10.85 -16.38 1.02
N ILE A 125 10.33 -15.18 0.79
CA ILE A 125 9.05 -14.71 1.31
C ILE A 125 8.15 -14.39 0.13
N ARG A 126 6.94 -14.94 0.12
CA ARG A 126 5.93 -14.54 -0.86
C ARG A 126 5.09 -13.40 -0.27
N ILE A 127 4.99 -12.30 -1.03
CA ILE A 127 4.34 -11.07 -0.59
C ILE A 127 3.23 -10.61 -1.54
N ASN A 128 2.26 -9.85 -1.03
CA ASN A 128 1.31 -9.11 -1.88
C ASN A 128 1.68 -7.63 -1.98
N GLU A 129 2.12 -7.05 -0.86
CA GLU A 129 2.42 -5.63 -0.70
C GLU A 129 3.84 -5.44 -0.16
N LEU A 130 4.55 -4.43 -0.68
CA LEU A 130 5.91 -4.09 -0.27
C LEU A 130 5.98 -2.61 0.12
N GLY A 131 6.52 -2.34 1.30
CA GLY A 131 6.91 -1.02 1.78
C GLY A 131 8.44 -0.95 1.88
N CYS A 132 9.10 -0.06 1.14
CA CYS A 132 10.56 0.10 1.26
C CYS A 132 11.05 1.45 0.74
N CYS A 133 12.34 1.75 0.93
CA CYS A 133 12.99 2.79 0.13
C CYS A 133 13.43 2.18 -1.20
N PHE A 134 13.08 2.80 -2.33
CA PHE A 134 13.31 2.17 -3.64
C PHE A 134 14.80 1.96 -3.94
N SER A 135 15.66 2.85 -3.45
CA SER A 135 17.12 2.74 -3.54
C SER A 135 17.69 1.44 -2.94
N TYR A 136 16.92 0.73 -2.11
CA TYR A 136 17.33 -0.54 -1.51
C TYR A 136 16.62 -1.76 -2.08
N ILE A 137 15.69 -1.60 -3.02
CA ILE A 137 14.84 -2.71 -3.48
C ILE A 137 15.65 -3.92 -3.93
N ASN A 138 16.72 -3.67 -4.71
CA ASN A 138 17.62 -4.68 -5.25
C ASN A 138 18.35 -5.50 -4.17
N ARG A 139 18.50 -4.96 -2.95
CA ARG A 139 19.21 -5.66 -1.85
C ARG A 139 18.45 -6.87 -1.31
N PHE A 140 17.13 -6.89 -1.46
CA PHE A 140 16.28 -7.95 -0.91
C PHE A 140 15.39 -8.61 -1.95
N LEU A 141 15.57 -8.33 -3.25
CA LEU A 141 14.85 -9.04 -4.32
C LEU A 141 15.08 -10.54 -4.29
N ALA A 142 16.29 -10.98 -3.94
CA ALA A 142 16.62 -12.40 -3.79
C ALA A 142 15.79 -13.09 -2.68
N ASN A 143 15.23 -12.31 -1.75
CA ASN A 143 14.41 -12.80 -0.65
C ASN A 143 12.91 -12.79 -0.97
N ILE A 144 12.50 -12.28 -2.12
CA ILE A 144 11.09 -12.23 -2.53
C ILE A 144 10.82 -13.35 -3.52
N ASP A 145 9.82 -14.20 -3.23
CA ASP A 145 9.35 -15.23 -4.16
C ASP A 145 8.91 -14.57 -5.47
N PRO A 146 9.41 -15.00 -6.65
CA PRO A 146 9.00 -14.46 -7.94
C PRO A 146 7.49 -14.46 -8.18
N CYS A 147 6.74 -15.37 -7.56
CA CYS A 147 5.27 -15.43 -7.64
C CYS A 147 4.57 -14.25 -6.93
N SER A 148 5.32 -13.39 -6.24
CA SER A 148 4.81 -12.15 -5.64
C SER A 148 4.62 -11.04 -6.67
N PHE A 149 5.19 -11.18 -7.86
CA PHE A 149 5.14 -10.15 -8.92
C PHE A 149 4.07 -10.47 -9.97
N PRO A 150 3.35 -9.46 -10.50
CA PRO A 150 3.39 -8.07 -10.08
C PRO A 150 2.82 -7.86 -8.66
N LEU A 151 3.36 -6.88 -7.94
CA LEU A 151 2.87 -6.56 -6.59
C LEU A 151 1.48 -5.92 -6.67
N LYS A 152 0.61 -6.25 -5.71
CA LYS A 152 -0.70 -5.59 -5.56
C LYS A 152 -0.54 -4.14 -5.10
N LYS A 153 0.46 -3.88 -4.25
CA LYS A 153 0.78 -2.54 -3.76
C LYS A 153 2.27 -2.37 -3.49
N LEU A 154 2.84 -1.27 -3.94
CA LEU A 154 4.19 -0.84 -3.64
C LEU A 154 4.16 0.53 -2.97
N ARG A 155 4.60 0.63 -1.71
CA ARG A 155 4.74 1.89 -0.98
C ARG A 155 6.21 2.27 -0.87
N THR A 156 6.62 3.38 -1.47
CA THR A 156 8.05 3.70 -1.58
C THR A 156 8.38 5.19 -1.63
N GLY A 157 9.60 5.53 -1.24
CA GLY A 157 10.26 6.79 -1.60
C GLY A 157 11.03 6.67 -2.91
N ILE A 158 11.16 7.76 -3.68
CA ILE A 158 12.00 7.82 -4.89
C ILE A 158 13.14 8.83 -4.72
N ASP A 159 14.36 8.35 -4.61
CA ASP A 159 15.53 9.22 -4.51
C ASP A 159 16.04 9.66 -5.89
N GLU A 160 16.00 8.75 -6.87
CA GLU A 160 16.55 8.96 -8.20
C GLU A 160 15.47 8.88 -9.30
N PRO A 161 15.54 9.75 -10.32
CA PRO A 161 14.66 9.73 -11.48
C PRO A 161 14.52 8.38 -12.18
N ASP A 162 15.61 7.65 -12.33
CA ASP A 162 15.67 6.44 -13.15
C ASP A 162 14.92 5.27 -12.49
N HIS A 163 14.64 5.35 -11.19
CA HIS A 163 13.80 4.41 -10.46
C HIS A 163 12.38 4.30 -11.03
N LEU A 164 11.87 5.38 -11.65
CA LEU A 164 10.52 5.41 -12.24
C LEU A 164 10.34 4.42 -13.39
N ASN A 165 11.42 4.06 -14.08
CA ASN A 165 11.39 3.11 -15.18
C ASN A 165 11.60 1.66 -14.73
N HIS A 166 11.77 1.42 -13.43
CA HIS A 166 12.10 0.11 -12.92
C HIS A 166 10.92 -0.86 -13.07
N PRO A 167 11.11 -2.10 -13.59
CA PRO A 167 10.03 -3.03 -13.89
C PRO A 167 9.10 -3.35 -12.71
N ILE A 168 9.65 -3.43 -11.50
CA ILE A 168 8.85 -3.68 -10.29
C ILE A 168 7.94 -2.51 -9.96
N LEU A 169 8.41 -1.28 -10.19
CA LEU A 169 7.61 -0.09 -9.98
C LEU A 169 6.52 -0.04 -11.05
N THR A 170 6.87 -0.13 -12.33
CA THR A 170 5.92 0.02 -13.45
C THR A 170 4.90 -1.10 -13.59
N SER A 171 5.20 -2.30 -13.09
CA SER A 171 4.28 -3.45 -13.12
C SER A 171 3.35 -3.54 -11.91
N ALA A 172 3.61 -2.81 -10.82
CA ALA A 172 2.76 -2.84 -9.64
C ALA A 172 1.35 -2.31 -9.95
N GLU A 173 0.32 -2.95 -9.38
CA GLU A 173 -1.08 -2.52 -9.60
C GLU A 173 -1.37 -1.16 -8.97
N GLU A 174 -0.77 -0.90 -7.81
CA GLU A 174 -0.87 0.35 -7.08
C GLU A 174 0.48 0.76 -6.52
N VAL A 175 0.85 2.02 -6.71
CA VAL A 175 2.08 2.61 -6.17
C VAL A 175 1.74 3.79 -5.28
N ILE A 176 2.32 3.81 -4.08
CA ILE A 176 2.17 4.88 -3.10
C ILE A 176 3.54 5.52 -2.88
N PHE A 177 3.67 6.78 -3.27
CA PHE A 177 4.87 7.58 -3.05
C PHE A 177 4.79 8.37 -1.75
N THR A 178 5.75 8.14 -0.85
CA THR A 178 5.77 8.77 0.48
C THR A 178 6.77 9.91 0.61
N CYS A 179 7.81 9.91 -0.24
CA CYS A 179 8.85 10.95 -0.29
C CYS A 179 9.66 10.83 -1.59
N GLY A 180 10.45 11.84 -1.94
CA GLY A 180 11.35 11.76 -3.09
C GLY A 180 11.50 13.04 -3.92
N ALA A 181 12.40 13.04 -4.89
CA ALA A 181 12.69 14.19 -5.75
C ALA A 181 11.60 14.41 -6.80
N ASN A 182 10.86 15.54 -6.76
CA ASN A 182 9.95 16.06 -7.80
C ASN A 182 9.23 14.99 -8.67
N GLY A 183 8.83 13.87 -8.05
CA GLY A 183 8.56 12.61 -8.76
C GLY A 183 7.37 12.72 -9.69
N ILE A 184 6.42 13.60 -9.35
CA ILE A 184 5.27 13.92 -10.20
C ILE A 184 5.72 14.43 -11.57
N GLN A 185 6.69 15.36 -11.66
CA GLN A 185 7.10 15.91 -12.95
C GLN A 185 7.73 14.86 -13.88
N LYS A 186 8.49 13.92 -13.32
CA LYS A 186 9.11 12.86 -14.14
C LYS A 186 8.15 11.71 -14.46
N LEU A 187 7.21 11.42 -13.56
CA LEU A 187 6.07 10.54 -13.85
C LEU A 187 5.21 11.07 -14.99
N ILE A 188 5.06 12.41 -15.08
CA ILE A 188 4.41 13.08 -16.22
C ILE A 188 5.19 12.82 -17.51
N ASP A 189 6.51 12.96 -17.49
CA ASP A 189 7.33 12.89 -18.69
C ASP A 189 7.50 11.46 -19.26
N GLN A 190 7.36 10.43 -18.42
CA GLN A 190 7.70 9.03 -18.77
C GLN A 190 6.49 8.11 -19.04
N ASN A 191 5.26 8.66 -19.11
CA ASN A 191 4.03 7.95 -19.48
C ASN A 191 3.80 6.65 -18.66
N ASN A 192 3.41 6.87 -17.41
CA ASN A 192 3.33 5.83 -16.38
C ASN A 192 2.42 4.63 -16.78
N GLY A 193 2.95 3.41 -16.67
CA GLY A 193 2.21 2.16 -16.86
C GLY A 193 1.39 1.70 -15.64
N ASN A 194 1.55 2.36 -14.48
CA ASN A 194 0.80 2.02 -13.29
C ASN A 194 -0.68 2.44 -13.37
N LYS A 195 -1.57 1.52 -12.97
CA LYS A 195 -3.02 1.77 -12.93
C LYS A 195 -3.44 2.70 -11.80
N ARG A 196 -2.80 2.62 -10.62
CA ARG A 196 -3.12 3.49 -9.48
C ARG A 196 -1.87 4.08 -8.88
N VAL A 197 -1.85 5.40 -8.72
CA VAL A 197 -0.75 6.14 -8.10
C VAL A 197 -1.29 7.00 -6.96
N THR A 198 -0.68 6.91 -5.79
CA THR A 198 -0.99 7.76 -4.64
C THR A 198 0.27 8.49 -4.20
N PHE A 199 0.14 9.74 -3.78
CA PHE A 199 1.18 10.50 -3.08
C PHE A 199 0.68 10.80 -1.67
N GLU A 200 1.37 10.27 -0.66
CA GLU A 200 1.08 10.45 0.77
C GLU A 200 2.16 11.33 1.41
N ASP A 201 1.75 12.36 2.16
CA ASP A 201 2.64 13.26 2.93
C ASP A 201 3.80 13.84 2.10
N TYR A 202 3.61 13.88 0.78
CA TYR A 202 4.64 14.24 -0.18
C TYR A 202 4.70 15.75 -0.32
N ARG A 203 5.88 16.34 -0.13
CA ARG A 203 6.11 17.76 -0.39
C ARG A 203 6.25 17.99 -1.90
N TYR A 204 5.13 18.07 -2.61
CA TYR A 204 5.12 18.43 -4.03
C TYR A 204 4.90 19.93 -4.22
N ASN A 205 5.43 20.46 -5.33
CA ASN A 205 5.01 21.76 -5.81
C ASN A 205 3.53 21.66 -6.23
N SER A 206 2.67 22.52 -5.69
CA SER A 206 1.24 22.55 -5.99
C SER A 206 0.90 22.80 -7.46
N ALA A 207 1.87 23.26 -8.27
CA ALA A 207 1.73 23.34 -9.72
C ALA A 207 1.80 21.97 -10.43
N ASN A 208 2.49 20.97 -9.85
CA ASN A 208 2.75 19.69 -10.52
C ASN A 208 1.46 18.91 -10.84
N PRO A 209 0.43 18.84 -9.95
CA PRO A 209 -0.83 18.19 -10.29
C PRO A 209 -1.56 18.84 -11.48
N VAL A 210 -1.48 20.16 -11.64
CA VAL A 210 -2.08 20.87 -12.79
C VAL A 210 -1.39 20.44 -14.09
N VAL A 211 -0.05 20.39 -14.09
CA VAL A 211 0.74 19.94 -15.24
C VAL A 211 0.41 18.50 -15.61
N LEU A 212 0.25 17.62 -14.62
CA LEU A 212 -0.12 16.21 -14.84
C LEU A 212 -1.50 16.08 -15.48
N ILE A 213 -2.50 16.79 -14.96
CA ILE A 213 -3.85 16.79 -15.52
C ILE A 213 -3.82 17.29 -16.98
N ARG A 214 -3.14 18.41 -17.25
CA ARG A 214 -3.03 18.94 -18.63
C ARG A 214 -2.28 17.98 -19.56
N HIS A 215 -1.29 17.23 -19.06
CA HIS A 215 -0.62 16.19 -19.83
C HIS A 215 -1.57 15.04 -20.16
N TRP A 216 -2.33 14.52 -19.19
CA TRP A 216 -3.33 13.47 -19.41
C TRP A 216 -4.43 13.90 -20.38
N MET A 217 -4.85 15.17 -20.33
CA MET A 217 -5.77 15.74 -21.32
C MET A 217 -5.21 15.69 -22.74
N LYS A 218 -3.91 16.00 -22.92
CA LYS A 218 -3.27 16.11 -24.23
C LYS A 218 -2.93 14.76 -24.83
N ASN A 219 -2.35 13.86 -24.03
CA ASN A 219 -1.77 12.61 -24.52
C ASN A 219 -2.71 11.40 -24.32
N GLY A 220 -3.76 11.56 -23.52
CA GLY A 220 -4.62 10.47 -23.11
C GLY A 220 -3.97 9.60 -22.03
N ILE A 221 -4.80 8.83 -21.34
CA ILE A 221 -4.40 7.86 -20.31
C ILE A 221 -5.47 6.77 -20.23
N GLU A 222 -5.10 5.58 -19.75
CA GLU A 222 -6.02 4.46 -19.58
C GLU A 222 -7.16 4.80 -18.61
N ILE A 223 -8.37 4.34 -18.93
CA ILE A 223 -9.52 4.44 -18.04
C ILE A 223 -9.24 3.63 -16.76
N GLY A 224 -9.56 4.20 -15.61
CA GLY A 224 -9.24 3.62 -14.30
C GLY A 224 -7.90 4.08 -13.74
N ALA A 225 -7.13 4.90 -14.48
CA ALA A 225 -5.98 5.59 -13.92
C ALA A 225 -6.43 6.54 -12.81
N THR A 226 -5.84 6.38 -11.62
CA THR A 226 -6.13 7.24 -10.47
C THR A 226 -4.86 7.85 -9.90
N LEU A 227 -4.91 9.15 -9.64
CA LEU A 227 -3.94 9.88 -8.83
C LEU A 227 -4.62 10.33 -7.54
N LYS A 228 -4.12 9.87 -6.40
CA LYS A 228 -4.57 10.35 -5.10
C LYS A 228 -3.50 11.20 -4.43
N LEU A 229 -3.87 12.38 -3.96
CA LEU A 229 -3.01 13.32 -3.26
C LEU A 229 -3.52 13.46 -1.83
N HIS A 230 -2.71 13.04 -0.87
CA HIS A 230 -2.99 13.15 0.54
C HIS A 230 -1.92 14.01 1.21
N ASN A 231 -2.23 15.28 1.47
CA ASN A 231 -1.37 16.18 2.23
C ASN A 231 -2.16 16.83 3.37
N ASN A 232 -1.86 16.48 4.62
CA ASN A 232 -2.65 16.90 5.77
C ASN A 232 -2.70 18.44 6.00
N ASN A 233 -1.79 19.22 5.41
CA ASN A 233 -1.67 20.66 5.69
C ASN A 233 -1.98 21.59 4.51
N ASP A 234 -2.06 21.11 3.25
CA ASP A 234 -2.12 21.98 2.05
C ASP A 234 -3.24 21.64 1.04
N ASN A 235 -4.15 20.71 1.34
CA ASN A 235 -5.15 20.28 0.34
C ASN A 235 -6.12 21.40 -0.06
N ASP A 236 -6.50 22.29 0.85
CA ASP A 236 -7.36 23.44 0.50
C ASP A 236 -6.67 24.39 -0.48
N ARG A 237 -5.37 24.65 -0.27
CA ARG A 237 -4.55 25.46 -1.16
C ARG A 237 -4.38 24.80 -2.52
N LEU A 238 -4.14 23.49 -2.54
CA LEU A 238 -4.04 22.73 -3.78
C LEU A 238 -5.38 22.76 -4.55
N LEU A 239 -6.50 22.56 -3.86
CA LEU A 239 -7.82 22.62 -4.46
C LEU A 239 -8.10 24.01 -5.06
N HIS A 240 -7.75 25.07 -4.34
CA HIS A 240 -7.88 26.43 -4.84
C HIS A 240 -7.08 26.64 -6.13
N ILE A 241 -5.83 26.17 -6.18
CA ILE A 241 -4.98 26.26 -7.38
C ILE A 241 -5.59 25.46 -8.53
N LEU A 242 -6.06 24.23 -8.29
CA LEU A 242 -6.71 23.41 -9.31
C LEU A 242 -7.97 24.10 -9.86
N LEU A 243 -8.82 24.66 -9.00
CA LEU A 243 -10.01 25.38 -9.41
C LEU A 243 -9.69 26.68 -10.16
N GLN A 244 -8.62 27.39 -9.78
CA GLN A 244 -8.19 28.60 -10.45
C GLN A 244 -7.62 28.31 -11.86
N GLU A 245 -6.73 27.33 -11.97
CA GLU A 245 -6.03 26.99 -13.20
C GLU A 245 -6.87 26.18 -14.19
N LEU A 246 -7.93 25.51 -13.72
CA LEU A 246 -8.82 24.66 -14.53
C LEU A 246 -10.29 25.09 -14.41
N LYS A 247 -10.52 26.38 -14.15
CA LYS A 247 -11.85 26.97 -13.92
C LYS A 247 -12.84 26.68 -15.05
N GLU A 248 -12.34 26.57 -16.28
CA GLU A 248 -13.14 26.24 -17.46
C GLU A 248 -13.84 24.87 -17.37
N PHE A 249 -13.35 23.98 -16.49
CA PHE A 249 -13.88 22.63 -16.28
C PHE A 249 -14.67 22.47 -14.97
N GLU A 250 -15.01 23.57 -14.31
CA GLU A 250 -15.76 23.53 -13.06
C GLU A 250 -17.14 22.88 -13.25
N ASN A 251 -17.45 21.93 -12.38
CA ASN A 251 -18.72 21.22 -12.42
C ASN A 251 -19.86 22.12 -11.90
N LYS A 252 -20.63 22.68 -12.83
CA LYS A 252 -21.82 23.51 -12.53
C LYS A 252 -22.90 22.79 -11.70
N ARG A 253 -22.87 21.45 -11.64
CA ARG A 253 -23.81 20.62 -10.86
C ARG A 253 -23.18 20.10 -9.58
N PHE A 254 -22.04 20.67 -9.16
CA PHE A 254 -21.39 20.26 -7.93
C PHE A 254 -22.35 20.40 -6.75
N ASN A 255 -22.59 19.28 -6.06
CA ASN A 255 -23.22 19.27 -4.76
C ASN A 255 -22.18 18.72 -3.77
N SER A 256 -22.12 19.24 -2.54
CA SER A 256 -21.11 18.87 -1.55
C SER A 256 -21.20 17.41 -1.04
N SER A 257 -21.80 16.50 -1.81
CA SER A 257 -21.87 15.08 -1.49
C SER A 257 -20.50 14.41 -1.67
N LEU A 258 -20.27 13.32 -0.92
CA LEU A 258 -19.10 12.48 -1.13
C LEU A 258 -19.11 11.95 -2.58
N ASN A 259 -17.95 12.02 -3.24
CA ASN A 259 -17.72 11.56 -4.61
C ASN A 259 -18.36 12.40 -5.71
N CYS A 260 -18.82 13.62 -5.42
CA CYS A 260 -19.16 14.57 -6.48
C CYS A 260 -17.87 15.23 -7.03
N PRO A 261 -17.61 15.15 -8.35
CA PRO A 261 -16.44 15.80 -8.94
C PRO A 261 -16.59 17.32 -8.91
N ARG A 262 -15.56 18.02 -8.42
CA ARG A 262 -15.41 19.48 -8.47
C ARG A 262 -15.07 19.94 -9.88
N LEU A 263 -14.23 19.19 -10.59
CA LEU A 263 -13.85 19.43 -11.98
C LEU A 263 -14.20 18.20 -12.82
N ILE A 264 -14.77 18.41 -14.00
CA ILE A 264 -15.01 17.37 -15.01
C ILE A 264 -14.32 17.80 -16.30
N ILE A 265 -13.23 17.12 -16.64
CA ILE A 265 -12.32 17.54 -17.70
C ILE A 265 -12.35 16.50 -18.82
N PRO A 266 -12.86 16.82 -20.03
CA PRO A 266 -12.91 15.86 -21.11
C PRO A 266 -11.50 15.56 -21.64
N ILE A 267 -11.17 14.27 -21.82
CA ILE A 267 -9.95 13.84 -22.54
C ILE A 267 -10.30 13.60 -24.00
N ASN A 268 -11.29 12.72 -24.26
CA ASN A 268 -11.70 12.33 -25.60
C ASN A 268 -13.20 11.96 -25.63
N ARG A 269 -13.65 11.25 -26.68
CA ARG A 269 -15.06 10.86 -26.83
C ARG A 269 -15.53 9.83 -25.79
N THR A 270 -14.61 9.04 -25.22
CA THR A 270 -14.90 7.91 -24.36
C THR A 270 -14.44 8.10 -22.91
N ALA A 271 -13.61 9.11 -22.62
CA ALA A 271 -13.03 9.31 -21.29
C ALA A 271 -13.02 10.78 -20.84
N GLU A 272 -13.15 10.99 -19.53
CA GLU A 272 -13.03 12.28 -18.84
C GLU A 272 -12.32 12.10 -17.49
N ILE A 273 -11.69 13.16 -16.99
CA ILE A 273 -11.03 13.22 -15.69
C ILE A 273 -11.98 13.85 -14.68
N HIS A 274 -12.15 13.20 -13.55
CA HIS A 274 -12.89 13.70 -12.41
C HIS A 274 -11.91 14.11 -11.30
N VAL A 275 -12.03 15.34 -10.81
CA VAL A 275 -11.29 15.80 -9.63
C VAL A 275 -12.25 15.86 -8.45
N ILE A 276 -12.06 14.99 -7.46
CA ILE A 276 -12.95 14.76 -6.33
C ILE A 276 -12.23 15.13 -5.04
N VAL A 277 -12.96 15.76 -4.12
CA VAL A 277 -12.50 15.95 -2.74
C VAL A 277 -13.12 14.84 -1.88
N SER A 278 -12.27 13.95 -1.39
CA SER A 278 -12.67 12.83 -0.53
C SER A 278 -12.92 13.29 0.90
N SER A 279 -13.72 12.53 1.65
CA SER A 279 -14.06 12.80 3.06
C SER A 279 -12.85 12.84 4.02
N LYS A 280 -11.71 12.27 3.62
CA LYS A 280 -10.44 12.32 4.38
C LYS A 280 -9.57 13.53 3.98
N ASN A 281 -10.19 14.62 3.53
CA ASN A 281 -9.54 15.80 2.99
C ASN A 281 -8.56 15.53 1.82
N SER A 282 -8.61 14.38 1.16
CA SER A 282 -7.68 14.05 0.06
C SER A 282 -8.26 14.44 -1.30
N ILE A 283 -7.40 14.83 -2.23
CA ILE A 283 -7.80 15.11 -3.62
C ILE A 283 -7.56 13.86 -4.45
N VAL A 284 -8.59 13.40 -5.13
CA VAL A 284 -8.54 12.26 -6.04
C VAL A 284 -8.78 12.75 -7.45
N VAL A 285 -7.88 12.41 -8.37
CA VAL A 285 -7.98 12.67 -9.80
C VAL A 285 -8.11 11.30 -10.46
N GLU A 286 -9.27 11.01 -11.05
CA GLU A 286 -9.53 9.71 -11.66
C GLU A 286 -10.01 9.85 -13.11
N VAL A 287 -9.64 8.88 -13.94
CA VAL A 287 -10.02 8.84 -15.36
C VAL A 287 -11.17 7.86 -15.51
N VAL A 288 -12.34 8.36 -15.90
CA VAL A 288 -13.59 7.59 -15.97
C VAL A 288 -14.16 7.57 -17.38
N PRO A 289 -14.98 6.55 -17.72
CA PRO A 289 -15.71 6.55 -18.97
C PRO A 289 -16.66 7.75 -19.06
N LYS A 290 -16.68 8.41 -20.21
CA LYS A 290 -17.65 9.47 -20.48
C LYS A 290 -19.03 8.85 -20.55
N SER A 291 -19.89 9.18 -19.59
CA SER A 291 -21.28 8.75 -19.64
C SER A 291 -21.93 9.35 -20.90
N LEU A 292 -22.29 8.50 -21.86
CA LEU A 292 -23.13 8.89 -23.00
C LEU A 292 -24.46 9.37 -22.40
N LYS A 293 -24.66 10.70 -22.34
CA LYS A 293 -25.98 11.26 -22.09
C LYS A 293 -26.91 10.63 -23.11
N ARG A 294 -27.83 9.76 -22.68
CA ARG A 294 -28.97 9.35 -23.51
C ARG A 294 -29.66 10.63 -23.94
N ARG A 295 -29.53 10.97 -25.22
CA ARG A 295 -30.30 12.01 -25.88
C ARG A 295 -31.74 11.52 -25.87
N GLY A 296 -32.52 12.07 -24.95
CA GLY A 296 -33.95 11.85 -24.81
C GLY A 296 -34.59 13.17 -24.43
N GLU A 297 -34.41 14.17 -25.30
CA GLU A 297 -35.41 15.23 -25.46
C GLU A 297 -36.68 14.53 -25.97
N ALA A 298 -37.68 14.45 -25.11
CA ALA A 298 -39.07 14.43 -25.54
C ALA A 298 -39.73 15.58 -24.79
N THR A 299 -39.72 16.71 -25.47
CA THR A 299 -40.72 17.79 -25.46
C THR A 299 -41.77 17.73 -24.36
N GLU A 300 -41.75 18.77 -23.51
CA GLU A 300 -42.95 19.23 -22.83
C GLU A 300 -44.05 19.54 -23.86
N GLU A 301 -45.27 19.08 -23.62
CA GLU A 301 -46.44 19.94 -23.79
C GLU A 301 -47.44 19.71 -22.63
N PRO A 302 -48.18 20.75 -22.19
CA PRO A 302 -48.82 20.77 -20.89
C PRO A 302 -50.35 20.60 -20.93
N SER A 303 -50.88 20.11 -19.81
CA SER A 303 -52.22 20.37 -19.25
C SER A 303 -53.47 19.83 -19.97
N SER A 304 -54.31 19.08 -19.26
CA SER A 304 -55.47 19.65 -18.56
C SER A 304 -56.37 18.55 -17.98
N SER A 305 -57.19 18.97 -17.05
CA SER A 305 -57.85 18.21 -16.01
C SER A 305 -59.27 17.73 -16.35
N LYS A 306 -59.65 16.60 -15.72
CA LYS A 306 -60.94 16.31 -15.04
C LYS A 306 -62.24 16.02 -15.84
N LYS A 307 -62.91 14.99 -15.29
CA LYS A 307 -64.35 14.59 -15.27
C LYS A 307 -64.82 13.66 -16.42
N ALA A 308 -65.67 12.64 -16.20
CA ALA A 308 -66.55 12.30 -15.07
C ALA A 308 -66.82 10.77 -14.96
N LYS A 309 -67.28 10.36 -13.77
CA LYS A 309 -68.07 9.15 -13.53
C LYS A 309 -69.51 9.36 -14.02
N GLN A 310 -70.13 8.24 -14.43
CA GLN A 310 -71.51 8.01 -14.89
C GLN A 310 -71.86 8.57 -16.27
#